data_AF-A0A7W1D2R9-F1
#
_entry.id   AF-A0A7W1D2R9-F1
#
_cell.length_a   1.000
_cell.length_b   1.000
_cell.length_c   1.000
_cell.angle_alpha   90.00
_cell.angle_beta   90.00
_cell.angle_gamma   90.00
#
_symmetry.space_group_name_H-M   'P 1'
#
loop_
_entity.id
_entity.type
_entity.pdbx_description
1 polymer ?
#
loop_
_entity_poly.entity_id
_entity_poly.type
_entity_poly.pdbx_seq_one_letter_code
_entity_poly.pdbx_strand_id
1 'polypeptide(L)'
;TSHHGVPYSLTEEFVAVYRMHPLLPDDFTFRSSKSGEVMQEHSFPELGALQARTRLEELTVANAFYSLGVAHPGAITLHNYPRFLQHFERPDGTILDLAATDVLRNRERGVPRYNDFRCLFHLKPAETFDELTGNASWASEMRQVYDNDLSRVDLMVGLYAERLPRGFGFSDTAFRVFSLMAPRRLKSDRFFTSDYTPDVYTKMGIEWINDTTMADIILRHYPQLKPGLQGVDNAFSPWNTISGGAGT
;
A
#
# COMPACT_ATOMS: atom_id res chain seq x y z
N THR A 1 -21.35 -12.22 14.82
CA THR A 1 -21.17 -11.22 13.74
C THR A 1 -22.10 -10.04 13.91
N SER A 2 -21.67 -8.84 13.54
CA SER A 2 -22.49 -7.62 13.49
C SER A 2 -22.34 -6.96 12.13
N HIS A 3 -23.44 -6.94 11.37
CA HIS A 3 -23.48 -6.34 10.03
C HIS A 3 -24.04 -4.91 10.02
N HIS A 4 -24.54 -4.41 11.15
CA HIS A 4 -25.14 -3.08 11.28
C HIS A 4 -26.30 -2.85 10.29
N GLY A 5 -27.17 -3.86 10.10
CA GLY A 5 -28.37 -3.76 9.28
C GLY A 5 -28.15 -3.88 7.76
N VAL A 6 -26.90 -3.93 7.28
CA VAL A 6 -26.56 -4.06 5.85
C VAL A 6 -25.68 -5.29 5.64
N PRO A 7 -25.95 -6.17 4.66
CA PRO A 7 -25.08 -7.32 4.36
C PRO A 7 -23.61 -6.93 4.17
N TYR A 8 -22.70 -7.83 4.54
CA TYR A 8 -21.28 -7.57 4.36
C TYR A 8 -20.89 -7.59 2.88
N SER A 9 -20.16 -6.55 2.48
CA SER A 9 -19.44 -6.46 1.21
C SER A 9 -18.25 -5.51 1.40
N LEU A 10 -17.26 -5.61 0.50
CA LEU A 10 -16.36 -4.48 0.24
C LEU A 10 -17.07 -3.55 -0.77
N THR A 11 -16.82 -2.25 -0.66
CA THR A 11 -17.52 -1.24 -1.46
C THR A 11 -16.63 -0.65 -2.56
N GLU A 12 -17.23 0.04 -3.52
CA GLU A 12 -16.46 0.69 -4.60
C GLU A 12 -15.56 1.80 -4.06
N GLU A 13 -15.99 2.51 -3.01
CA GLU A 13 -15.17 3.51 -2.32
C GLU A 13 -13.96 2.87 -1.65
N PHE A 14 -14.13 1.66 -1.09
CA PHE A 14 -13.02 0.91 -0.49
C PHE A 14 -11.97 0.52 -1.54
N VAL A 15 -12.40 0.13 -2.74
CA VAL A 15 -11.50 -0.12 -3.88
C VAL A 15 -10.79 1.17 -4.29
N ALA A 16 -11.52 2.28 -4.40
CA ALA A 16 -10.98 3.55 -4.87
C ALA A 16 -9.88 4.11 -3.95
N VAL A 17 -10.04 4.00 -2.62
CA VAL A 17 -9.03 4.48 -1.66
C VAL A 17 -7.83 3.54 -1.49
N TYR A 18 -7.93 2.28 -1.92
CA TYR A 18 -6.82 1.30 -1.90
C TYR A 18 -5.94 1.34 -3.15
N ARG A 19 -6.20 2.26 -4.08
CA ARG A 19 -5.32 2.53 -5.22
C ARG A 19 -4.07 3.25 -4.70
N MET A 20 -3.07 2.47 -4.28
CA MET A 20 -1.84 2.94 -3.64
C MET A 20 -0.60 2.54 -4.45
N HIS A 21 -0.72 2.53 -5.77
CA HIS A 21 0.39 2.23 -6.69
C HIS A 21 1.68 3.04 -6.46
N PRO A 22 1.65 4.32 -6.00
CA PRO A 22 2.85 5.07 -5.65
C PRO A 22 3.76 4.45 -4.57
N LEU A 23 3.30 3.43 -3.84
CA LEU A 23 4.14 2.70 -2.89
C LEU A 23 5.27 1.91 -3.58
N LEU A 24 5.10 1.58 -4.87
CA LEU A 24 6.05 0.79 -5.64
C LEU A 24 7.15 1.71 -6.23
N PRO A 25 8.44 1.43 -6.02
CA PRO A 25 9.50 2.16 -6.70
C PRO A 25 9.62 1.73 -8.17
N ASP A 26 10.28 2.53 -8.99
CA ASP A 26 10.62 2.16 -10.38
C ASP A 26 11.83 1.22 -10.44
N ASP A 27 12.72 1.29 -9.46
CA ASP A 27 13.99 0.58 -9.39
C ASP A 27 14.16 -0.10 -8.03
N PHE A 28 14.73 -1.31 -8.03
CA PHE A 28 14.89 -2.16 -6.85
C PHE A 28 16.33 -2.62 -6.72
N THR A 29 16.92 -2.38 -5.55
CA THR A 29 18.25 -2.89 -5.20
C THR A 29 18.11 -4.09 -4.27
N PHE A 30 18.63 -5.24 -4.70
CA PHE A 30 18.66 -6.46 -3.90
C PHE A 30 20.03 -6.69 -3.27
N ARG A 31 20.02 -7.08 -2.00
CA ARG A 31 21.20 -7.22 -1.15
C ARG A 31 21.27 -8.61 -0.53
N SER A 32 22.50 -9.06 -0.30
CA SER A 32 22.78 -10.26 0.47
C SER A 32 22.33 -10.07 1.91
N SER A 33 21.47 -10.96 2.41
CA SER A 33 21.09 -11.01 3.84
C SER A 33 22.24 -11.43 4.75
N LYS A 34 23.39 -11.85 4.20
CA LYS A 34 24.60 -12.22 4.97
C LYS A 34 25.61 -11.09 5.07
N SER A 35 25.87 -10.38 3.97
CA SER A 35 26.92 -9.35 3.89
C SER A 35 26.38 -7.93 3.74
N GLY A 36 25.11 -7.76 3.35
CA GLY A 36 24.50 -6.47 3.01
C GLY A 36 24.92 -5.88 1.67
N GLU A 37 25.85 -6.52 0.97
CA GLU A 37 26.34 -6.12 -0.33
C GLU A 37 25.23 -6.22 -1.39
N VAL A 38 25.27 -5.30 -2.34
CA VAL A 38 24.36 -5.33 -3.50
C VAL A 38 24.67 -6.57 -4.34
N MET A 39 23.65 -7.35 -4.62
CA MET A 39 23.72 -8.53 -5.47
C MET A 39 23.27 -8.21 -6.89
N GLN A 40 22.13 -7.54 -7.00
CA GLN A 40 21.47 -7.24 -8.27
C GLN A 40 20.66 -5.95 -8.13
N GLU A 41 20.52 -5.24 -9.23
CA GLU A 41 19.59 -4.13 -9.38
C GLU A 41 18.66 -4.47 -10.55
N HIS A 42 17.37 -4.24 -10.36
CA HIS A 42 16.35 -4.51 -11.36
C HIS A 42 15.42 -3.31 -11.45
N SER A 43 15.05 -2.96 -12.66
CA SER A 43 13.89 -2.12 -12.91
C SER A 43 12.60 -2.91 -12.61
N PHE A 44 11.51 -2.20 -12.31
CA PHE A 44 10.22 -2.85 -12.04
C PHE A 44 9.74 -3.81 -13.16
N PRO A 45 9.86 -3.49 -14.47
CA PRO A 45 9.52 -4.44 -15.53
C PRO A 45 10.24 -5.80 -15.42
N GLU A 46 11.49 -5.81 -14.95
CA GLU A 46 12.31 -7.03 -14.81
C GLU A 46 11.90 -7.90 -13.62
N LEU A 47 11.02 -7.37 -12.76
CA LEU A 47 10.40 -8.04 -11.62
C LEU A 47 8.92 -8.37 -11.86
N GLY A 48 8.43 -8.17 -13.08
CA GLY A 48 7.04 -8.44 -13.46
C GLY A 48 6.62 -9.90 -13.23
N ALA A 49 5.31 -10.15 -13.35
CA ALA A 49 4.72 -11.45 -13.02
C ALA A 49 5.35 -12.64 -13.76
N LEU A 50 5.86 -12.44 -15.00
CA LEU A 50 6.48 -13.49 -15.80
C LEU A 50 7.91 -13.82 -15.33
N GLN A 51 8.61 -12.86 -14.72
CA GLN A 51 10.00 -12.96 -14.28
C GLN A 51 10.13 -13.23 -12.78
N ALA A 52 9.10 -12.93 -11.99
CA ALA A 52 9.13 -12.95 -10.53
C ALA A 52 9.66 -14.27 -9.95
N ARG A 53 9.25 -15.42 -10.51
CA ARG A 53 9.73 -16.74 -10.04
C ARG A 53 11.22 -16.92 -10.30
N THR A 54 11.68 -16.65 -11.52
CA THR A 54 13.10 -16.74 -11.88
C THR A 54 13.94 -15.80 -11.02
N ARG A 55 13.48 -14.56 -10.81
CA ARG A 55 14.17 -13.60 -9.94
C ARG A 55 14.26 -14.07 -8.49
N LEU A 56 13.20 -14.68 -7.95
CA LEU A 56 13.24 -15.25 -6.61
C LEU A 56 14.16 -16.47 -6.50
N GLU A 57 14.30 -17.27 -7.56
CA GLU A 57 15.25 -18.39 -7.63
C GLU A 57 16.70 -17.88 -7.66
N GLU A 58 16.98 -16.80 -8.40
CA GLU A 58 18.30 -16.14 -8.46
C GLU A 58 18.67 -15.46 -7.13
N LEU A 59 17.74 -14.73 -6.53
CA LEU A 59 17.98 -13.94 -5.32
C LEU A 59 17.88 -14.78 -4.05
N THR A 60 17.08 -15.83 -4.04
CA THR A 60 16.46 -16.46 -2.86
C THR A 60 15.45 -15.55 -2.14
N VAL A 61 14.42 -16.17 -1.56
CA VAL A 61 13.38 -15.45 -0.80
C VAL A 61 13.95 -14.70 0.40
N ALA A 62 15.01 -15.21 1.05
CA ALA A 62 15.61 -14.55 2.20
C ALA A 62 16.26 -13.21 1.84
N ASN A 63 17.04 -13.16 0.75
CA ASN A 63 17.63 -11.90 0.30
C ASN A 63 16.56 -10.94 -0.21
N ALA A 64 15.51 -11.43 -0.86
CA ALA A 64 14.37 -10.60 -1.27
C ALA A 64 13.69 -9.95 -0.04
N PHE A 65 13.36 -10.73 1.00
CA PHE A 65 12.79 -10.18 2.23
C PHE A 65 13.71 -9.16 2.90
N TYR A 66 15.00 -9.47 3.03
CA TYR A 66 15.96 -8.54 3.60
C TYR A 66 16.03 -7.22 2.82
N SER A 67 16.09 -7.31 1.48
CA SER A 67 16.17 -6.15 0.59
C SER A 67 14.94 -5.26 0.70
N LEU A 68 13.74 -5.86 0.71
CA LEU A 68 12.49 -5.12 0.88
C LEU A 68 12.33 -4.58 2.31
N GLY A 69 12.85 -5.28 3.32
CA GLY A 69 12.81 -4.86 4.71
C GLY A 69 13.69 -3.64 5.00
N VAL A 70 14.84 -3.49 4.33
CA VAL A 70 15.73 -2.32 4.48
C VAL A 70 15.37 -1.16 3.54
N ALA A 71 14.51 -1.38 2.56
CA ALA A 71 14.08 -0.36 1.62
C ALA A 71 12.89 0.46 2.16
N HIS A 72 12.74 1.67 1.62
CA HIS A 72 11.55 2.49 1.87
C HIS A 72 10.59 2.41 0.67
N PRO A 73 9.27 2.28 0.90
CA PRO A 73 8.30 2.40 -0.18
C PRO A 73 8.21 3.85 -0.67
N GLY A 74 7.63 4.05 -1.85
CA GLY A 74 7.29 5.39 -2.32
C GLY A 74 6.18 6.04 -1.48
N ALA A 75 6.08 7.37 -1.54
CA ALA A 75 5.03 8.12 -0.86
C ALA A 75 3.74 8.16 -1.72
N ILE A 76 2.57 8.10 -1.09
CA ILE A 76 1.28 8.20 -1.80
C ILE A 76 0.96 9.69 -2.05
N THR A 77 1.62 10.27 -3.05
CA THR A 77 1.51 11.68 -3.40
C THR A 77 1.39 11.90 -4.91
N LEU A 78 1.02 13.12 -5.32
CA LEU A 78 1.17 13.53 -6.72
C LEU A 78 2.63 13.39 -7.17
N HIS A 79 2.82 13.23 -8.49
CA HIS A 79 4.12 13.04 -9.15
C HIS A 79 4.93 11.83 -8.66
N ASN A 80 4.29 10.83 -8.05
CA ASN A 80 4.97 9.62 -7.58
C ASN A 80 4.32 8.31 -8.08
N TYR A 81 3.58 8.35 -9.19
CA TYR A 81 3.03 7.14 -9.81
C TYR A 81 4.14 6.42 -10.61
N PRO A 82 4.34 5.09 -10.46
CA PRO A 82 5.45 4.39 -11.12
C PRO A 82 5.37 4.53 -12.64
N ARG A 83 6.50 4.84 -13.29
CA ARG A 83 6.57 5.06 -14.74
C ARG A 83 6.18 3.81 -15.51
N PHE A 84 6.63 2.64 -15.04
CA PHE A 84 6.27 1.36 -15.65
C PHE A 84 4.74 1.14 -15.69
N LEU A 85 4.01 1.54 -14.66
CA LEU A 85 2.56 1.34 -14.61
C LEU A 85 1.78 2.30 -15.54
N GLN A 86 2.40 3.38 -16.00
CA GLN A 86 1.82 4.28 -17.02
C GLN A 86 1.98 3.73 -18.45
N HIS A 87 2.87 2.74 -18.63
CA HIS A 87 3.06 2.00 -19.87
C HIS A 87 3.16 0.49 -19.57
N PHE A 88 2.12 -0.03 -18.93
CA PHE A 88 2.10 -1.39 -18.45
C PHE A 88 1.79 -2.36 -19.58
N GLU A 89 2.80 -3.14 -19.99
CA GLU A 89 2.62 -4.25 -20.93
C GLU A 89 2.12 -5.49 -20.18
N ARG A 90 0.92 -5.94 -20.52
CA ARG A 90 0.33 -7.15 -19.96
C ARG A 90 0.90 -8.40 -20.64
N PRO A 91 0.77 -9.59 -20.01
CA PRO A 91 1.25 -10.84 -20.61
C PRO A 91 0.65 -11.20 -21.98
N ASP A 92 -0.51 -10.64 -22.33
CA ASP A 92 -1.18 -10.82 -23.62
C ASP A 92 -0.72 -9.81 -24.69
N GLY A 93 0.28 -8.97 -24.39
CA GLY A 93 0.80 -7.93 -25.28
C GLY A 93 -0.04 -6.64 -25.30
N THR A 94 -1.11 -6.55 -24.52
CA THR A 94 -1.88 -5.29 -24.43
C THR A 94 -1.18 -4.27 -23.53
N ILE A 95 -1.08 -3.04 -24.03
CA ILE A 95 -0.49 -1.91 -23.30
C ILE A 95 -1.61 -1.16 -22.58
N LEU A 96 -1.38 -0.85 -21.31
CA LEU A 96 -2.31 -0.13 -20.45
C LEU A 96 -1.60 1.01 -19.72
N ASP A 97 -2.16 2.21 -19.76
CA ASP A 97 -1.85 3.24 -18.76
C ASP A 97 -2.73 3.01 -17.53
N LEU A 98 -2.14 2.44 -16.48
CA LEU A 98 -2.87 2.13 -15.24
C LEU A 98 -3.29 3.40 -14.49
N ALA A 99 -2.50 4.48 -14.55
CA ALA A 99 -2.83 5.73 -13.89
C ALA A 99 -4.08 6.36 -14.53
N ALA A 100 -4.12 6.44 -15.86
CA ALA A 100 -5.29 6.91 -16.59
C ALA A 100 -6.50 5.97 -16.38
N THR A 101 -6.25 4.66 -16.38
CA THR A 101 -7.30 3.64 -16.14
C THR A 101 -7.91 3.78 -14.75
N ASP A 102 -7.12 4.00 -13.71
CA ASP A 102 -7.61 4.15 -12.34
C ASP A 102 -8.54 5.36 -12.20
N VAL A 103 -8.18 6.48 -12.82
CA VAL A 103 -9.02 7.67 -12.93
C VAL A 103 -10.33 7.33 -13.64
N LEU A 104 -10.26 6.69 -14.81
CA LEU A 104 -11.42 6.29 -15.60
C LEU A 104 -12.34 5.34 -14.81
N ARG A 105 -11.80 4.34 -14.13
CA ARG A 105 -12.58 3.33 -13.39
C ARG A 105 -13.36 3.93 -12.22
N ASN A 106 -12.79 4.92 -11.52
CA ASN A 106 -13.54 5.62 -10.47
C ASN A 106 -14.74 6.36 -11.06
N ARG A 107 -14.57 7.03 -12.23
CA ARG A 107 -15.66 7.71 -12.94
C ARG A 107 -16.73 6.75 -13.45
N GLU A 108 -16.30 5.68 -14.12
CA GLU A 108 -17.17 4.65 -14.71
C GLU A 108 -18.05 3.98 -13.65
N ARG A 109 -17.50 3.71 -12.46
CA ARG A 109 -18.20 3.05 -11.35
C ARG A 109 -19.03 4.02 -10.52
N GLY A 110 -19.10 5.29 -10.90
CA GLY A 110 -19.88 6.30 -10.19
C GLY A 110 -19.35 6.64 -8.81
N VAL A 111 -18.06 6.39 -8.52
CA VAL A 111 -17.44 6.84 -7.27
C VAL A 111 -17.36 8.37 -7.30
N PRO A 112 -17.88 9.07 -6.26
CA PRO A 112 -17.90 10.52 -6.23
C PRO A 112 -16.53 11.17 -6.39
N ARG A 113 -16.52 12.37 -6.97
CA ARG A 113 -15.33 13.24 -7.06
C ARG A 113 -14.88 13.68 -5.68
N TYR A 114 -13.65 14.18 -5.56
CA TYR A 114 -12.99 14.39 -4.27
C TYR A 114 -13.81 15.20 -3.26
N ASN A 115 -14.33 16.37 -3.64
CA ASN A 115 -15.10 17.21 -2.71
C ASN A 115 -16.46 16.60 -2.33
N ASP A 116 -17.19 16.01 -3.28
CA ASP A 116 -18.44 15.30 -2.99
C ASP A 116 -18.20 14.10 -2.08
N PHE A 117 -17.13 13.36 -2.32
CA PHE A 117 -16.70 12.23 -1.51
C PHE A 117 -16.41 12.66 -0.06
N ARG A 118 -15.72 13.79 0.14
CA ARG A 118 -15.50 14.38 1.48
C ARG A 118 -16.81 14.68 2.19
N CYS A 119 -17.76 15.29 1.50
CA CYS A 119 -19.08 15.62 2.06
C CYS A 119 -19.84 14.36 2.53
N LEU A 120 -19.73 13.23 1.81
CA LEU A 120 -20.35 11.96 2.22
C LEU A 120 -19.80 11.41 3.54
N PHE A 121 -18.56 11.76 3.90
CA PHE A 121 -17.95 11.42 5.19
C PHE A 121 -18.02 12.57 6.21
N HIS A 122 -18.89 13.55 5.98
CA HIS A 122 -19.08 14.74 6.83
C HIS A 122 -17.79 15.56 7.03
N LEU A 123 -16.85 15.48 6.09
CA LEU A 123 -15.69 16.34 6.05
C LEU A 123 -16.03 17.66 5.36
N LYS A 124 -15.38 18.74 5.80
CA LYS A 124 -15.46 20.02 5.09
C LYS A 124 -14.85 19.86 3.68
N PRO A 125 -15.53 20.21 2.59
CA PRO A 125 -14.92 20.23 1.27
C PRO A 125 -13.77 21.24 1.25
N ALA A 126 -12.75 21.00 0.44
CA ALA A 126 -11.73 22.02 0.21
C ALA A 126 -12.37 23.22 -0.49
N GLU A 127 -12.01 24.45 -0.10
CA GLU A 127 -12.51 25.69 -0.72
C GLU A 127 -11.56 26.21 -1.79
N THR A 128 -10.27 25.87 -1.69
CA THR A 128 -9.23 26.25 -2.66
C THR A 128 -8.28 25.10 -2.94
N PHE A 129 -7.60 25.15 -4.09
CA PHE A 129 -6.53 24.20 -4.40
C PHE A 129 -5.36 24.31 -3.41
N ASP A 130 -5.07 25.51 -2.91
CA ASP A 130 -4.00 25.74 -1.92
C ASP A 130 -4.33 25.11 -0.56
N GLU A 131 -5.59 25.16 -0.13
CA GLU A 131 -6.08 24.45 1.07
C GLU A 131 -5.98 22.94 0.90
N LEU A 132 -6.37 22.43 -0.28
CA LEU A 132 -6.33 20.99 -0.58
C LEU A 132 -4.90 20.45 -0.46
N THR A 133 -3.94 21.10 -1.13
CA THR A 133 -2.60 20.54 -1.30
C THR A 133 -1.58 21.00 -0.25
N GLY A 134 -1.67 22.25 0.20
CA GLY A 134 -0.57 22.93 0.90
C GLY A 134 0.70 23.12 0.06
N ASN A 135 0.66 22.86 -1.26
CA ASN A 135 1.76 22.97 -2.20
C ASN A 135 1.36 23.86 -3.39
N ALA A 136 2.01 25.02 -3.53
CA ALA A 136 1.67 26.02 -4.54
C ALA A 136 1.88 25.54 -5.99
N SER A 137 2.86 24.68 -6.25
CA SER A 137 3.09 24.10 -7.59
C SER A 137 1.93 23.21 -7.96
N TRP A 138 1.59 22.25 -7.10
CA TRP A 138 0.48 21.34 -7.32
C TRP A 138 -0.85 22.08 -7.43
N ALA A 139 -1.07 23.10 -6.61
CA ALA A 139 -2.27 23.92 -6.69
C ALA A 139 -2.37 24.61 -8.06
N SER A 140 -1.27 25.17 -8.58
CA SER A 140 -1.25 25.80 -9.91
C SER A 140 -1.54 24.79 -11.04
N GLU A 141 -0.92 23.62 -10.99
CA GLU A 141 -1.12 22.56 -11.99
C GLU A 141 -2.55 22.02 -11.96
N MET A 142 -3.09 21.77 -10.76
CA MET A 142 -4.48 21.34 -10.60
C MET A 142 -5.47 22.40 -11.10
N ARG A 143 -5.22 23.70 -10.85
CA ARG A 143 -6.04 24.78 -11.43
C ARG A 143 -6.04 24.70 -12.96
N GLN A 144 -4.91 24.40 -13.58
CA GLN A 144 -4.84 24.25 -15.04
C GLN A 144 -5.58 23.02 -15.53
N VAL A 145 -5.38 21.86 -14.90
CA VAL A 145 -5.99 20.58 -15.31
C VAL A 145 -7.51 20.57 -15.14
N TYR A 146 -8.01 21.23 -14.09
CA TYR A 146 -9.42 21.24 -13.74
C TYR A 146 -10.16 22.54 -14.12
N ASP A 147 -9.58 23.38 -14.98
CA ASP A 147 -10.15 24.66 -15.42
C ASP A 147 -10.55 25.56 -14.23
N ASN A 148 -9.73 25.55 -13.18
CA ASN A 148 -9.93 26.24 -11.91
C ASN A 148 -11.24 25.85 -11.17
N ASP A 149 -11.85 24.72 -11.54
CA ASP A 149 -13.07 24.19 -10.92
C ASP A 149 -12.75 23.02 -9.98
N LEU A 150 -12.75 23.32 -8.69
CA LEU A 150 -12.43 22.36 -7.62
C LEU A 150 -13.44 21.20 -7.52
N SER A 151 -14.68 21.38 -8.01
CA SER A 151 -15.69 20.31 -8.00
C SER A 151 -15.36 19.16 -8.95
N ARG A 152 -14.50 19.41 -9.94
CA ARG A 152 -14.12 18.42 -10.97
C ARG A 152 -12.97 17.51 -10.55
N VAL A 153 -12.29 17.81 -9.43
CA VAL A 153 -11.13 17.05 -8.96
C VAL A 153 -11.47 15.57 -8.79
N ASP A 154 -10.76 14.72 -9.53
CA ASP A 154 -10.88 13.27 -9.42
C ASP A 154 -10.52 12.80 -8.01
N LEU A 155 -11.23 11.79 -7.50
CA LEU A 155 -10.98 11.27 -6.16
C LEU A 155 -9.51 10.90 -5.96
N MET A 156 -8.94 10.07 -6.84
CA MET A 156 -7.53 9.63 -6.73
C MET A 156 -6.55 10.80 -6.70
N VAL A 157 -6.76 11.80 -7.55
CA VAL A 157 -5.91 13.00 -7.60
C VAL A 157 -6.02 13.78 -6.31
N GLY A 158 -7.24 14.00 -5.80
CA GLY A 158 -7.44 14.67 -4.52
C GLY A 158 -6.84 13.90 -3.34
N LEU A 159 -6.96 12.56 -3.29
CA LEU A 159 -6.37 11.73 -2.23
C LEU A 159 -4.84 11.80 -2.21
N TYR A 160 -4.20 11.90 -3.38
CA TYR A 160 -2.74 12.01 -3.50
C TYR A 160 -2.24 13.44 -3.27
N ALA A 161 -3.08 14.44 -3.53
CA ALA A 161 -2.72 15.83 -3.36
C ALA A 161 -2.97 16.32 -1.93
N GLU A 162 -3.89 15.69 -1.20
CA GLU A 162 -4.32 16.10 0.13
C GLU A 162 -3.15 16.23 1.12
N ARG A 163 -3.11 17.36 1.82
CA ARG A 163 -2.17 17.57 2.93
C ARG A 163 -2.36 16.52 4.02
N LEU A 164 -1.33 15.71 4.25
CA LEU A 164 -1.38 14.61 5.20
C LEU A 164 -1.33 15.08 6.67
N PRO A 165 -2.12 14.47 7.57
CA PRO A 165 -1.90 14.56 9.00
C PRO A 165 -0.50 14.04 9.40
N ARG A 166 0.09 14.57 10.47
CA ARG A 166 1.41 14.13 10.93
C ARG A 166 1.39 12.64 11.27
N GLY A 167 2.28 11.87 10.64
CA GLY A 167 2.44 10.43 10.86
C GLY A 167 1.57 9.55 9.95
N PHE A 168 0.73 10.13 9.10
CA PHE A 168 -0.07 9.37 8.13
C PHE A 168 0.71 9.13 6.84
N GLY A 169 0.54 7.94 6.26
CA GLY A 169 1.09 7.58 4.94
C GLY A 169 0.13 7.82 3.76
N PHE A 170 -1.11 8.21 4.04
CA PHE A 170 -2.17 8.49 3.06
C PHE A 170 -3.19 9.49 3.65
N SER A 171 -4.07 10.04 2.81
CA SER A 171 -5.01 11.11 3.16
C SER A 171 -5.99 10.78 4.29
N ASP A 172 -6.44 11.81 5.03
CA ASP A 172 -7.50 11.67 6.03
C ASP A 172 -8.81 11.25 5.37
N THR A 173 -9.07 11.72 4.14
CA THR A 173 -10.23 11.28 3.35
C THR A 173 -10.24 9.76 3.13
N ALA A 174 -9.11 9.16 2.73
CA ALA A 174 -8.99 7.70 2.61
C ALA A 174 -9.15 7.00 3.98
N PHE A 175 -8.59 7.59 5.04
CA PHE A 175 -8.70 7.08 6.40
C PHE A 175 -10.16 6.96 6.90
N ARG A 176 -11.07 7.83 6.47
CA ARG A 176 -12.50 7.72 6.85
C ARG A 176 -13.13 6.43 6.34
N VAL A 177 -12.80 6.01 5.13
CA VAL A 177 -13.24 4.71 4.59
C VAL A 177 -12.62 3.57 5.38
N PHE A 178 -11.32 3.63 5.70
CA PHE A 178 -10.66 2.58 6.50
C PHE A 178 -11.22 2.44 7.91
N SER A 179 -11.55 3.56 8.55
CA SER A 179 -12.13 3.58 9.90
C SER A 179 -13.45 2.81 9.96
N LEU A 180 -14.21 2.79 8.86
CA LEU A 180 -15.43 1.98 8.74
C LEU A 180 -15.12 0.56 8.28
N MET A 181 -14.40 0.42 7.17
CA MET A 181 -14.29 -0.85 6.45
C MET A 181 -13.33 -1.82 7.11
N ALA A 182 -12.25 -1.36 7.76
CA ALA A 182 -11.31 -2.26 8.42
C ALA A 182 -11.94 -3.00 9.61
N PRO A 183 -12.62 -2.33 10.57
CA PRO A 183 -13.37 -3.04 11.60
C PRO A 183 -14.51 -3.89 11.03
N ARG A 184 -15.16 -3.44 9.94
CA ARG A 184 -16.26 -4.18 9.31
C ARG A 184 -15.83 -5.54 8.79
N ARG A 185 -14.61 -5.67 8.23
CA ARG A 185 -14.03 -6.97 7.80
C ARG A 185 -13.95 -7.97 8.95
N LEU A 186 -13.63 -7.51 10.16
CA LEU A 186 -13.52 -8.38 11.34
C LEU A 186 -14.89 -8.64 11.97
N LYS A 187 -15.66 -7.59 12.28
CA LYS A 187 -16.94 -7.70 13.00
C LYS A 187 -18.01 -8.46 12.21
N SER A 188 -17.91 -8.46 10.88
CA SER A 188 -18.85 -9.15 10.00
C SER A 188 -18.48 -10.60 9.73
N ASP A 189 -17.31 -11.08 10.14
CA ASP A 189 -16.91 -12.45 9.92
C ASP A 189 -17.14 -13.28 11.19
N ARG A 190 -17.80 -14.43 11.05
CA ARG A 190 -18.03 -15.34 12.18
C ARG A 190 -16.72 -15.86 12.73
N PHE A 191 -15.73 -16.08 11.87
CA PHE A 191 -14.43 -16.63 12.21
C PHE A 191 -13.53 -15.65 12.97
N PHE A 192 -13.85 -14.36 12.96
CA PHE A 192 -13.23 -13.34 13.82
C PHE A 192 -14.13 -12.89 14.98
N THR A 193 -15.32 -13.50 15.13
CA THR A 193 -16.29 -13.14 16.19
C THR A 193 -16.79 -14.37 16.94
N SER A 194 -17.97 -14.90 16.61
CA SER A 194 -18.61 -15.99 17.35
C SER A 194 -17.83 -17.30 17.32
N ASP A 195 -17.12 -17.55 16.22
CA ASP A 195 -16.43 -18.81 15.95
C ASP A 195 -14.92 -18.68 16.20
N TYR A 196 -14.44 -17.52 16.68
CA TYR A 196 -13.06 -17.34 17.12
C TYR A 196 -12.84 -17.96 18.51
N THR A 197 -12.89 -19.29 18.56
CA THR A 197 -12.87 -20.09 19.80
C THR A 197 -11.94 -21.30 19.69
N PRO A 198 -11.44 -21.83 20.82
CA PRO A 198 -10.66 -23.06 20.83
C PRO A 198 -11.38 -24.29 20.27
N ASP A 199 -12.71 -24.35 20.29
CA ASP A 199 -13.45 -25.50 19.74
C ASP A 199 -13.37 -25.54 18.20
N VAL A 200 -13.32 -24.36 17.57
CA VAL A 200 -13.21 -24.23 16.11
C VAL A 200 -11.75 -24.26 15.65
N TYR A 201 -10.86 -23.57 16.37
CA TYR A 201 -9.46 -23.40 15.98
C TYR A 201 -8.50 -24.39 16.64
N THR A 202 -8.97 -25.21 17.59
CA THR A 202 -8.16 -25.90 18.61
C THR A 202 -7.49 -24.92 19.58
N LYS A 203 -7.21 -25.39 20.81
CA LYS A 203 -6.42 -24.61 21.79
C LYS A 203 -5.07 -24.19 21.22
N MET A 204 -4.35 -25.12 20.60
CA MET A 204 -3.05 -24.86 19.98
C MET A 204 -3.16 -23.84 18.83
N GLY A 205 -4.19 -23.93 17.99
CA GLY A 205 -4.35 -23.05 16.84
C GLY A 205 -4.70 -21.61 17.22
N ILE A 206 -5.57 -21.40 18.21
CA ILE A 206 -5.90 -20.03 18.64
C ILE A 206 -4.75 -19.36 19.42
N GLU A 207 -3.99 -20.12 20.22
CA GLU A 207 -2.76 -19.64 20.86
C GLU A 207 -1.73 -19.24 19.79
N TRP A 208 -1.55 -20.07 18.75
CA TRP A 208 -0.66 -19.74 17.63
C TRP A 208 -1.04 -18.43 16.93
N ILE A 209 -2.34 -18.17 16.69
CA ILE A 209 -2.79 -16.93 16.04
C ILE A 209 -2.55 -15.71 16.94
N ASN A 210 -2.91 -15.81 18.22
CA ASN A 210 -2.81 -14.69 19.16
C ASN A 210 -1.36 -14.25 19.43
N ASP A 211 -0.42 -15.21 19.38
CA ASP A 211 0.98 -14.98 19.74
C ASP A 211 1.90 -14.78 18.52
N THR A 212 1.36 -14.75 17.29
CA THR A 212 2.16 -14.61 16.06
C THR A 212 2.13 -13.17 15.51
N THR A 213 3.31 -12.59 15.31
CA THR A 213 3.55 -11.37 14.53
C THR A 213 4.11 -11.67 13.13
N MET A 214 4.22 -10.65 12.27
CA MET A 214 4.91 -10.81 10.98
C MET A 214 6.39 -11.16 11.16
N ALA A 215 7.07 -10.63 12.18
CA ALA A 215 8.45 -10.98 12.48
C ALA A 215 8.58 -12.47 12.84
N ASP A 216 7.63 -13.01 13.62
CA ASP A 216 7.62 -14.43 13.97
C ASP A 216 7.44 -15.32 12.75
N ILE A 217 6.56 -14.95 11.81
CA ILE A 217 6.37 -15.69 10.55
C ILE A 217 7.67 -15.70 9.75
N ILE A 218 8.28 -14.53 9.55
CA ILE A 218 9.51 -14.42 8.77
C ILE A 218 10.63 -15.24 9.41
N LEU A 219 10.86 -15.11 10.72
CA LEU A 219 11.97 -15.80 11.40
C LEU A 219 11.73 -17.30 11.59
N ARG A 220 10.47 -17.75 11.65
CA ARG A 220 10.12 -19.17 11.67
C ARG A 220 10.51 -19.88 10.37
N HIS A 221 10.43 -19.18 9.23
CA HIS A 221 10.75 -19.75 7.91
C HIS A 221 12.16 -19.37 7.39
N TYR A 222 12.70 -18.23 7.83
CA TYR A 222 13.99 -17.69 7.42
C TYR A 222 14.79 -17.19 8.64
N PRO A 223 15.20 -18.09 9.56
CA PRO A 223 15.88 -17.70 10.80
C PRO A 223 17.19 -16.94 10.59
N GLN A 224 17.82 -17.10 9.42
CA GLN A 224 19.01 -16.34 9.02
C GLN A 224 18.75 -14.82 8.90
N LEU A 225 17.50 -14.37 8.82
CA LEU A 225 17.14 -12.94 8.77
C LEU A 225 17.12 -12.26 10.14
N LYS A 226 17.37 -13.00 11.22
CA LYS A 226 17.42 -12.48 12.59
C LYS A 226 18.28 -11.21 12.75
N PRO A 227 19.47 -11.09 12.13
CA PRO A 227 20.27 -9.87 12.27
C PRO A 227 19.56 -8.62 11.73
N GLY A 228 18.82 -8.72 10.62
CA GLY A 228 18.06 -7.60 10.04
C GLY A 228 16.89 -7.15 10.91
N LEU A 229 16.27 -8.09 11.63
CA LEU A 229 15.10 -7.84 12.50
C LEU A 229 15.46 -7.61 13.98
N GLN A 230 16.74 -7.61 14.34
CA GLN A 230 17.15 -7.49 15.74
C GLN A 230 16.77 -6.11 16.32
N GLY A 231 15.91 -6.10 17.34
CA GLY A 231 15.42 -4.84 17.94
C GLY A 231 14.42 -4.08 17.07
N VAL A 232 13.92 -4.70 15.99
CA VAL A 232 12.84 -4.15 15.17
C VAL A 232 11.51 -4.67 15.71
N ASP A 233 10.75 -3.81 16.38
CA ASP A 233 9.48 -4.20 17.03
C ASP A 233 8.39 -4.59 16.01
N ASN A 234 8.46 -4.05 14.79
CA ASN A 234 7.49 -4.29 13.73
C ASN A 234 8.21 -4.53 12.40
N ALA A 235 8.04 -5.71 11.80
CA ALA A 235 8.69 -6.10 10.56
C ALA A 235 8.32 -5.22 9.33
N PHE A 236 7.32 -4.35 9.43
CA PHE A 236 7.01 -3.35 8.40
C PHE A 236 7.74 -2.01 8.57
N SER A 237 8.45 -1.82 9.68
CA SER A 237 9.42 -0.73 9.83
C SER A 237 10.74 -1.08 9.13
N PRO A 238 11.57 -0.09 8.77
CA PRO A 238 12.88 -0.36 8.16
C PRO A 238 13.74 -1.28 9.03
N TRP A 239 14.32 -2.31 8.41
CA TRP A 239 15.20 -3.27 9.06
C TRP A 239 16.62 -2.72 9.20
N ASN A 240 17.42 -3.35 10.06
CA ASN A 240 18.83 -3.00 10.20
C ASN A 240 19.61 -3.36 8.94
N THR A 241 20.50 -2.46 8.52
CA THR A 241 21.49 -2.77 7.50
C THR A 241 22.62 -3.59 8.12
N ILE A 242 22.90 -4.73 7.51
CA ILE A 242 24.05 -5.58 7.84
C ILE A 242 25.23 -5.03 7.06
N SER A 243 26.28 -4.61 7.76
CA SER A 243 27.58 -4.35 7.14
C SER A 243 28.44 -5.60 7.32
N GLY A 244 28.85 -6.24 6.22
CA GLY A 244 29.83 -7.31 6.26
C GLY A 244 31.05 -6.84 7.05
N GLY A 245 31.27 -7.43 8.23
CA GLY A 245 32.49 -7.17 8.97
C GLY A 245 33.66 -7.54 8.09
N ALA A 246 34.57 -6.58 7.85
CA ALA A 246 35.91 -6.91 7.44
C ALA A 246 36.45 -7.86 8.52
N GLY A 247 36.51 -9.16 8.19
CA GLY A 247 37.14 -10.14 9.05
C GLY A 247 38.58 -9.71 9.27
N THR A 248 38.90 -9.34 10.51
CA THR A 248 40.27 -9.39 11.03
C THR A 248 40.64 -10.82 11.33
#